data_AF-A0A349TMF1-F1
#
_entry.id   AF-A0A349TMF1-F1
#
_cell.length_a   1.000
_cell.length_b   1.000
_cell.length_c   1.000
_cell.angle_alpha   90.00
_cell.angle_beta   90.00
_cell.angle_gamma   90.00
#
_symmetry.space_group_name_H-M   'P 1'
#
loop_
_entity.id
_entity.type
_entity.pdbx_description
1 polymer ?
#
loop_
_entity_poly.entity_id
_entity_poly.type
_entity_poly.pdbx_seq_one_letter_code
_entity_poly.pdbx_strand_id
1 'polypeptide(L)' 'MALVLGIDPGSRTTGYGLISVRGNKLTYVDCGCIRTEGRELPHRLK' A
#
# COMPACT_ATOMS: atom_id res chain seq x y z
N MET A 1 19.56 6.14 -1.74
CA MET A 1 18.48 5.74 -0.79
C MET A 1 17.24 5.51 -1.63
N ALA A 2 16.66 4.32 -1.54
CA ALA A 2 15.44 3.99 -2.28
C ALA A 2 14.25 3.84 -1.30
N LEU A 3 13.06 4.20 -1.75
CA LEU A 3 11.81 3.86 -1.07
C LEU A 3 11.19 2.68 -1.80
N VAL A 4 10.74 1.68 -1.05
CA VAL A 4 10.05 0.49 -1.58
C VAL A 4 8.65 0.44 -0.98
N LEU A 5 7.66 0.46 -1.87
CA LEU A 5 6.24 0.38 -1.53
C LEU A 5 5.74 -1.03 -1.86
N GLY A 6 5.39 -1.79 -0.83
CA GLY A 6 4.63 -3.03 -0.96
C GLY A 6 3.13 -2.73 -0.97
N ILE A 7 2.39 -3.39 -1.85
CA ILE A 7 0.94 -3.24 -1.98
C ILE A 7 0.29 -4.63 -1.84
N ASP A 8 -0.76 -4.71 -1.03
CA ASP A 8 -1.64 -5.87 -0.88
C ASP A 8 -3.07 -5.47 -1.30
N PRO A 9 -3.44 -5.63 -2.58
CA PRO A 9 -4.68 -5.11 -3.11
C PRO A 9 -5.89 -5.98 -2.73
N GLY A 10 -6.95 -5.33 -2.26
CA GLY A 10 -8.24 -5.98 -1.98
C GLY A 10 -9.40 -5.16 -2.52
N SER A 11 -10.54 -5.82 -2.81
CA SER A 11 -11.68 -5.18 -3.49
C SER A 11 -12.34 -4.04 -2.70
N ARG A 12 -12.14 -3.98 -1.38
CA ARG A 12 -12.67 -2.93 -0.49
C ARG A 12 -11.59 -2.17 0.28
N THR A 13 -10.41 -2.76 0.36
CA THR A 13 -9.41 -2.48 1.38
C THR A 13 -8.07 -2.91 0.78
N THR A 14 -7.16 -1.98 0.52
CA THR A 14 -5.83 -2.21 -0.04
C THR A 14 -4.78 -1.87 1.01
N GLY A 15 -4.03 -2.87 1.48
CA GLY A 15 -2.92 -2.67 2.39
C GLY A 15 -1.71 -2.07 1.69
N TYR A 16 -0.92 -1.28 2.42
CA TYR A 16 0.38 -0.83 1.95
C TYR A 16 1.42 -0.87 3.08
N GLY A 17 2.68 -1.08 2.69
CA GLY A 17 3.84 -0.96 3.57
C GLY A 17 4.96 -0.23 2.86
N LEU A 18 5.59 0.71 3.54
CA LEU A 18 6.67 1.54 3.02
C LEU A 18 7.94 1.31 3.85
N ILE A 19 9.02 0.99 3.16
CA ILE A 19 10.35 0.89 3.76
C ILE A 19 11.35 1.75 2.99
N SER A 20 12.38 2.21 3.69
CA SER A 20 13.55 2.81 3.06
C SER A 20 14.70 1.81 3.05
N VAL A 21 15.44 1.80 1.94
CA VAL A 21 16.56 0.87 1.69
C VAL A 21 17.85 1.66 1.50
N ARG A 22 18.87 1.30 2.30
CA ARG A 22 20.24 1.80 2.20
C ARG A 22 21.21 0.61 2.28
N GLY A 23 21.69 0.14 1.12
CA GLY A 23 22.51 -1.07 1.06
C GLY A 23 21.72 -2.29 1.53
N ASN A 24 22.25 -3.02 2.50
CA ASN A 24 21.59 -4.16 3.14
C ASN A 24 20.70 -3.77 4.33
N LYS A 25 20.59 -2.48 4.67
CA LYS A 25 19.76 -2.00 5.78
C LYS A 25 18.37 -1.61 5.28
N LEU A 26 17.35 -2.22 5.90
CA LEU A 26 15.95 -1.88 5.74
C LEU A 26 15.49 -1.06 6.94
N THR A 27 14.65 -0.06 6.73
CA THR A 27 14.09 0.75 7.82
C THR A 27 12.60 0.97 7.56
N TYR A 28 11.78 0.68 8.56
CA TYR A 28 10.35 0.98 8.56
C TYR A 28 10.14 2.48 8.34
N VAL A 29 9.21 2.82 7.44
CA VAL A 29 8.79 4.21 7.22
C VAL A 29 7.35 4.37 7.64
N ASP A 30 6.44 3.59 7.06
CA ASP A 30 5.02 3.64 7.39
C ASP A 30 4.30 2.37 6.91
N CYS A 31 3.11 2.12 7.43
CA CYS A 31 2.18 1.15 6.86
C CYS A 31 0.75 1.57 7.11
N GLY A 32 -0.17 1.03 6.32
CA GLY A 32 -1.56 1.37 6.49
C GLY A 32 -2.46 0.64 5.51
N CYS A 33 -3.68 1.15 5.40
CA CYS A 33 -4.66 0.60 4.51
C CYS A 33 -5.58 1.67 3.94
N ILE A 34 -5.81 1.60 2.63
CA ILE A 34 -6.71 2.46 1.88
C ILE A 34 -8.04 1.71 1.73
N ARG A 35 -9.14 2.33 2.17
CA ARG A 35 -10.49 1.79 2.02
C ARG A 35 -11.13 2.41 0.79
N THR A 36 -11.60 1.59 -0.14
CA THR A 36 -12.28 2.07 -1.35
C THR A 36 -13.76 2.31 -1.07
N GLU A 37 -14.26 3.44 -1.55
CA GLU A 37 -15.66 3.85 -1.40
C GLU A 37 -16.51 3.39 -2.59
N GLY A 38 -17.81 3.23 -2.37
CA GLY A 38 -18.76 2.77 -3.38
C GLY A 38 -19.25 1.34 -3.13
N ARG A 39 -20.54 1.08 -3.43
CA ARG A 39 -21.16 -0.24 -3.25
C ARG A 39 -20.77 -1.22 -4.35
N GLU A 40 -20.97 -0.79 -5.60
CA GLU A 40 -20.73 -1.61 -6.78
C GLU A 40 -19.24 -1.74 -7.08
N LEU A 41 -18.81 -2.89 -7.61
CA LEU A 41 -17.40 -3.15 -7.93
C LEU A 41 -16.84 -2.18 -8.99
N PRO A 42 -17.53 -1.84 -10.09
CA PRO A 42 -17.03 -0.88 -11.07
C PRO A 42 -16.75 0.51 -10.48
N HIS A 43 -17.51 0.94 -9.48
CA HIS A 43 -17.28 2.22 -8.81
C HIS A 43 -16.01 2.22 -7.96
N ARG A 44 -15.61 1.06 -7.43
CA ARG A 44 -14.41 0.89 -6.60
C ARG A 44 -13.11 0.75 -7.41
N LEU A 45 -13.19 0.63 -8.73
CA LEU A 45 -12.05 0.41 -9.65
C LEU A 45 -11.74 1.62 -10.55
N LYS A 46 -12.43 2.76 -10.34
CA LYS A 46 -12.19 4.00 -11.08
C LYS A 46 -11.04 4.81 -10.51
#